data_AF-A0A448WTR7-F1
#
_entry.id   AF-A0A448WTR7-F1
#
_cell.length_a   1.000
_cell.length_b   1.000
_cell.length_c   1.000
_cell.angle_alpha   90.00
_cell.angle_beta   90.00
_cell.angle_gamma   90.00
#
_symmetry.space_group_name_H-M   'P 1'
#
loop_
_entity.id
_entity.type
_entity.pdbx_description
1 polymer ?
#
loop_
_entity_poly.entity_id
_entity_poly.type
_entity_poly.pdbx_seq_one_letter_code
_entity_poly.pdbx_strand_id
1 'polypeptide(L)' 'MYNFSRLTIELNEPEEGVAPTDSRFRPDQRLMEQGDWDEANAEKERLEAKQRAKRRAWEDSMPEGQSKPYGII' A
#
# COMPACT_ATOMS: atom_id res chain seq x y z
N MET A 1 18.17 -4.24 -12.18
CA MET A 1 17.26 -3.51 -11.26
C MET A 1 16.25 -2.72 -12.09
N TYR A 2 15.07 -3.29 -12.34
CA TYR A 2 13.84 -2.72 -12.96
C TYR A 2 13.94 -1.60 -14.05
N ASN A 3 15.10 -1.39 -14.67
CA ASN A 3 15.42 -0.27 -15.56
C ASN A 3 15.12 1.11 -14.95
N PHE A 4 15.35 1.26 -13.64
CA PHE A 4 15.10 2.50 -12.91
C PHE A 4 16.17 3.57 -13.18
N SER A 5 15.73 4.83 -13.22
CA SER A 5 16.63 5.98 -13.18
C SER A 5 17.24 6.12 -11.79
N ARG A 6 18.37 6.83 -11.67
CA ARG A 6 18.99 7.08 -10.35
C ARG A 6 18.00 7.71 -9.36
N LEU A 7 17.24 8.72 -9.82
CA LEU A 7 16.22 9.36 -9.00
C LEU A 7 15.17 8.35 -8.51
N THR A 8 14.74 7.42 -9.37
CA THR A 8 13.71 6.43 -9.01
C THR A 8 14.19 5.47 -7.93
N ILE A 9 15.49 5.14 -7.93
CA ILE A 9 16.10 4.26 -6.91
C ILE A 9 16.07 4.95 -5.54
N GLU A 10 16.39 6.24 -5.50
CA GLU A 10 16.45 7.04 -4.26
C GLU A 10 15.07 7.24 -3.61
N LEU A 11 13.95 7.11 -4.35
CA LEU A 11 12.60 7.37 -3.84
C LEU A 11 12.20 6.46 -2.66
N ASN A 12 12.68 5.21 -2.62
CA ASN A 12 12.28 4.25 -1.59
C ASN A 12 13.39 3.97 -0.56
N GLU A 13 14.49 4.72 -0.58
CA GLU A 13 15.54 4.60 0.43
C GLU A 13 15.00 4.97 1.83
N PRO A 14 15.44 4.28 2.90
CA PRO A 14 15.00 4.58 4.26
C PRO A 14 15.31 6.03 4.67
N GLU A 15 14.31 6.70 5.25
CA GLU A 15 14.42 8.06 5.76
C GLU A 15 13.82 8.13 7.17
N GLU A 16 14.51 8.82 8.08
CA GLU A 16 14.03 9.01 9.45
C GLU A 16 12.94 10.09 9.52
N GLY A 17 12.04 9.97 10.51
CA GLY A 17 11.01 10.99 10.76
C GLY A 17 9.82 10.99 9.80
N VAL A 18 9.71 10.00 8.91
CA VAL A 18 8.55 9.87 8.01
C VAL A 18 7.31 9.36 8.75
N ALA A 19 6.14 9.66 8.19
CA ALA A 19 4.87 9.26 8.78
C ALA A 19 4.71 7.71 8.79
N PRO A 20 3.93 7.13 9.73
CA PRO A 20 3.68 5.68 9.75
C PRO A 20 3.00 5.13 8.48
N THR A 21 2.35 5.99 7.69
CA THR A 21 1.68 5.65 6.44
C THR A 21 2.53 5.90 5.21
N ASP A 22 3.79 6.32 5.37
CA ASP A 22 4.72 6.53 4.27
C ASP A 22 4.92 5.25 3.46
N SER A 23 5.01 5.36 2.13
CA SER A 23 5.15 4.22 1.23
C SER A 23 6.41 3.41 1.52
N ARG A 24 7.46 4.02 2.08
CA ARG A 24 8.69 3.31 2.47
C ARG A 24 8.45 2.29 3.56
N PHE A 25 7.36 2.35 4.32
CA PHE A 25 7.01 1.33 5.32
C PHE A 25 6.10 0.23 4.79
N ARG A 26 5.80 0.25 3.49
CA ARG A 26 4.98 -0.78 2.86
C ARG A 26 5.77 -2.11 2.76
N PRO A 27 5.36 -3.15 3.50
CA PRO A 27 6.18 -4.34 3.70
C PRO A 27 6.28 -5.25 2.45
N ASP A 28 5.22 -5.37 1.63
CA ASP A 28 5.27 -6.11 0.36
C ASP A 28 6.28 -5.50 -0.62
N GLN A 29 6.34 -4.16 -0.71
CA GLN A 29 7.32 -3.47 -1.55
C GLN A 29 8.76 -3.70 -1.06
N ARG A 30 9.00 -3.68 0.25
CA ARG A 30 10.34 -3.94 0.81
C ARG A 30 10.82 -5.37 0.57
N LEU A 31 9.94 -6.35 0.75
CA LEU A 31 10.25 -7.77 0.51
C LEU A 31 10.60 -8.00 -0.97
N MET A 32 9.84 -7.37 -1.88
CA MET A 32 10.14 -7.41 -3.32
C MET A 32 11.50 -6.78 -3.66
N GLU A 33 11.89 -5.69 -2.99
CA GLU A 33 13.21 -5.07 -3.18
C GLU A 33 14.36 -5.94 -2.64
N GLN A 34 14.09 -6.76 -1.62
CA GLN A 34 15.03 -7.73 -1.05
C GLN A 34 15.13 -9.04 -1.87
N GLY A 35 14.17 -9.29 -2.76
CA GLY A 35 14.09 -10.49 -3.59
C GLY A 35 13.27 -11.63 -2.97
N ASP A 36 12.56 -11.36 -1.86
CA ASP A 36 11.71 -12.30 -1.14
C ASP A 36 10.29 -12.31 -1.74
N TRP A 37 10.15 -12.94 -2.90
CA TRP A 37 8.95 -12.85 -3.74
C TRP A 37 7.72 -13.51 -3.13
N ASP A 38 7.87 -14.66 -2.47
CA ASP A 38 6.76 -15.41 -1.90
C ASP A 38 6.17 -14.65 -0.70
N GLU A 39 7.03 -14.13 0.17
CA GLU A 39 6.68 -13.29 1.30
C GLU A 39 6.05 -11.97 0.85
N ALA A 40 6.60 -11.33 -0.19
CA ALA A 40 6.04 -10.12 -0.78
C ALA A 40 4.60 -10.34 -1.26
N ASN A 41 4.34 -11.45 -1.95
CA ASN A 41 3.00 -11.79 -2.43
C ASN A 41 2.02 -12.06 -1.28
N ALA A 42 2.43 -12.82 -0.26
CA ALA A 42 1.60 -13.07 0.91
C ALA A 42 1.22 -11.76 1.64
N GLU A 43 2.18 -10.86 1.79
CA GLU A 43 1.96 -9.58 2.45
C GLU A 43 1.08 -8.64 1.61
N LYS A 44 1.23 -8.65 0.29
CA LYS A 44 0.35 -7.94 -0.64
C LYS A 44 -1.10 -8.40 -0.49
N GLU A 45 -1.35 -9.70 -0.49
CA GLU A 45 -2.69 -10.26 -0.31
C GLU A 45 -3.33 -9.82 1.01
N ARG A 46 -2.54 -9.87 2.10
CA ARG A 46 -2.97 -9.44 3.44
C ARG A 46 -3.37 -7.96 3.46
N LEU A 47 -2.56 -7.08 2.87
CA LEU A 47 -2.82 -5.64 2.82
C LEU A 47 -4.05 -5.30 1.97
N GLU A 48 -4.17 -5.87 0.79
CA GLU A 48 -5.32 -5.64 -0.09
C GLU A 48 -6.62 -6.18 0.51
N ALA A 49 -6.58 -7.34 1.17
CA ALA A 49 -7.73 -7.89 1.89
C ALA A 49 -8.18 -6.96 3.02
N LYS A 50 -7.23 -6.43 3.80
CA LYS A 50 -7.52 -5.46 4.88
C LYS A 50 -8.14 -4.17 4.33
N GLN A 51 -7.61 -3.62 3.25
CA GLN A 51 -8.16 -2.42 2.61
C GLN A 51 -9.58 -2.67 2.08
N ARG A 52 -9.79 -3.80 1.40
CA ARG A 52 -11.09 -4.20 0.87
C ARG A 52 -12.14 -4.40 1.98
N ALA A 53 -11.76 -5.00 3.10
CA ALA A 53 -12.63 -5.17 4.25
C ALA A 53 -13.03 -3.81 4.87
N LYS A 54 -12.05 -2.91 5.04
CA LYS A 54 -12.31 -1.55 5.54
C LYS A 54 -13.24 -0.77 4.62
N ARG A 55 -13.06 -0.89 3.29
CA ARG A 55 -13.96 -0.29 2.31
C ARG A 55 -15.39 -0.81 2.46
N ARG A 56 -15.58 -2.14 2.50
CA ARG A 56 -16.91 -2.76 2.67
C ARG A 56 -17.59 -2.28 3.95
N ALA A 57 -16.88 -2.32 5.08
CA ALA A 57 -17.42 -1.86 6.35
C ALA A 57 -17.84 -0.37 6.33
N TRP A 58 -17.06 0.46 5.62
CA TRP A 58 -17.43 1.85 5.43
C TRP A 58 -18.66 1.99 4.52
N GLU A 59 -18.70 1.30 3.37
CA GLU A 59 -19.85 1.30 2.46
C GLU A 59 -21.15 0.84 3.15
N ASP A 60 -21.08 -0.21 3.97
CA ASP A 60 -22.21 -0.73 4.74
C ASP A 60 -22.70 0.26 5.82
N SER A 61 -21.82 1.15 6.28
CA SER A 61 -22.16 2.19 7.27
C SER A 61 -22.77 3.45 6.64
N MET A 62 -22.82 3.55 5.32
CA MET A 62 -23.31 4.75 4.64
C MET A 62 -24.84 4.77 4.53
N PRO A 63 -25.47 5.93 4.77
CA PRO A 63 -26.91 6.07 4.60
C PRO A 63 -27.30 5.95 3.12
N GLU A 64 -28.45 5.32 2.86
CA GLU A 64 -29.02 5.21 1.52
C GLU A 64 -29.20 6.59 0.88
N GLY A 65 -28.77 6.72 -0.38
CA GLY A 65 -28.89 7.96 -1.17
C GLY A 65 -27.69 8.92 -1.09
N GLN A 66 -26.65 8.61 -0.30
CA GLN A 66 -25.42 9.41 -0.28
C GLN A 66 -24.43 8.94 -1.34
N SER A 67 -23.88 9.87 -2.14
CA SER A 67 -22.88 9.55 -3.16
C SER A 67 -21.50 9.30 -2.53
N LYS A 68 -20.74 8.37 -3.11
CA LYS A 68 -19.36 8.09 -2.65
C LYS A 68 -18.48 9.32 -2.94
N PRO A 69 -17.65 9.78 -1.97
CA PRO A 69 -16.65 10.81 -2.23
C PRO A 69 -15.57 10.28 -3.17
N TYR A 70 -15.00 11.19 -3.96
CA TYR A 70 -13.86 10.88 -4.83
C TYR A 70 -12.66 10.37 -4.02
N GLY A 71 -12.00 9.33 -4.52
CA GLY A 71 -10.74 8.81 -3.97
C GLY A 71 -10.87 7.68 -2.94
N ILE A 72 -12.09 7.18 -2.67
CA ILE A 72 -12.27 5.94 -1.90
C ILE A 72 -12.02 4.75 -2.84
N ILE A 73 -10.74 4.41 -3.01
CA ILE A 73 -10.29 3.07 -3.37
C ILE A 73 -10.12 2.28 -2.08
#